data_AF-A0A7N2KSJ2-F1
#
_entry.id   AF-A0A7N2KSJ2-F1
#
_cell.length_a   1.000
_cell.length_b   1.000
_cell.length_c   1.000
_cell.angle_alpha   90.00
_cell.angle_beta   90.00
_cell.angle_gamma   90.00
#
_symmetry.space_group_name_H-M   'P 1'
#
loop_
_entity.id
_entity.type
_entity.pdbx_description
1 polymer ?
#
loop_
_entity_poly.entity_id
_entity_poly.type
_entity_poly.pdbx_seq_one_letter_code
_entity_poly.pdbx_strand_id
1 'polypeptide(L)' 'MKAIRESKYAIVILSENYAFSRWCLDELAKILQCMKQTGLTVLPVFYYVNPSVVQNQTETFAEAFAKHEDDPKL' A
#
# COMPACT_ATOMS: atom_id res chain seq x y z
N MET A 1 -5.21 -2.64 -14.24
CA MET A 1 -4.02 -3.51 -14.46
C MET A 1 -3.15 -3.05 -15.63
N LYS A 2 -3.70 -2.83 -16.83
CA LYS A 2 -2.93 -2.35 -17.99
C LYS A 2 -2.13 -1.06 -17.69
N ALA A 3 -2.79 -0.06 -17.09
CA ALA A 3 -2.17 1.22 -16.74
C ALA A 3 -0.94 1.08 -15.81
N ILE A 4 -1.00 0.26 -14.76
CA ILE A 4 0.12 0.07 -13.82
C ILE A 4 1.31 -0.60 -14.53
N ARG A 5 1.04 -1.61 -15.37
CA ARG A 5 2.10 -2.34 -16.11
C ARG A 5 2.79 -1.49 -17.17
N GLU A 6 2.05 -0.58 -17.80
CA GLU A 6 2.58 0.33 -18.83
C GLU A 6 3.21 1.61 -18.24
N SER A 7 3.06 1.83 -16.93
CA SER A 7 3.63 2.99 -16.24
C SER A 7 5.13 2.83 -16.00
N LYS A 8 5.86 3.94 -16.08
CA LYS A 8 7.28 4.01 -15.69
C LYS A 8 7.47 4.39 -14.22
N TYR A 9 6.51 5.12 -13.67
CA TYR A 9 6.53 5.60 -12.29
C TYR A 9 5.17 5.35 -11.62
N ALA A 10 5.20 5.05 -10.32
CA ALA A 10 4.02 5.01 -9.47
C ALA A 10 4.27 5.84 -8.21
N ILE A 11 3.41 6.82 -7.94
CA ILE A 11 3.44 7.59 -6.70
C ILE A 11 2.42 6.97 -5.75
N VAL A 12 2.89 6.48 -4.61
CA VAL A 12 2.04 5.83 -3.61
C VAL A 12 1.91 6.76 -2.42
N ILE A 13 0.72 7.31 -2.20
CA ILE A 13 0.43 8.19 -1.07
C ILE A 13 -0.01 7.32 0.10
N LEU A 14 0.91 7.06 1.02
CA LEU A 14 0.68 6.34 2.26
C LEU A 14 0.20 7.34 3.31
N SER A 15 -1.05 7.24 3.72
CA SER A 15 -1.65 8.04 4.79
C SER A 15 -1.97 7.17 6.00
N GLU A 16 -2.30 7.80 7.13
CA GLU A 16 -2.72 7.12 8.37
C GLU A 16 -3.83 6.08 8.12
N ASN A 17 -4.75 6.38 7.20
CA ASN A 17 -5.91 5.53 6.92
C ASN A 17 -5.74 4.60 5.72
N TYR A 18 -4.58 4.61 5.05
CA TYR A 18 -4.36 3.85 3.81
C TYR A 18 -4.65 2.36 3.98
N ALA A 19 -4.19 1.78 5.10
CA ALA A 19 -4.34 0.36 5.38
C ALA A 19 -5.78 -0.07 5.71
N PHE A 20 -6.69 0.85 6.05
CA PHE A 20 -8.10 0.49 6.31
C PHE A 20 -8.87 0.11 5.04
N SER A 21 -8.34 0.41 3.85
CA SER A 21 -8.91 -0.02 2.59
C SER A 21 -8.18 -1.27 2.07
N ARG A 22 -8.86 -2.43 2.08
CA ARG A 22 -8.32 -3.67 1.50
C ARG A 22 -7.94 -3.48 0.03
N TRP A 23 -8.75 -2.71 -0.70
CA TRP A 23 -8.47 -2.38 -2.09
C TRP A 23 -7.17 -1.59 -2.25
N CYS A 24 -6.87 -0.63 -1.37
CA CYS A 24 -5.59 0.09 -1.41
C CYS A 24 -4.40 -0.85 -1.13
N LEU A 25 -4.54 -1.79 -0.20
CA LEU A 25 -3.51 -2.80 0.08
C LEU A 25 -3.30 -3.75 -1.12
N ASP A 26 -4.38 -4.18 -1.77
CA ASP A 26 -4.32 -5.00 -2.98
C ASP A 26 -3.65 -4.27 -4.15
N GLU A 27 -3.93 -2.98 -4.32
CA GLU A 27 -3.25 -2.14 -5.30
C GLU A 27 -1.77 -1.99 -4.99
N LEU A 28 -1.42 -1.73 -3.72
CA LEU A 28 -0.03 -1.65 -3.27
C LEU A 28 0.73 -2.94 -3.58
N ALA A 29 0.14 -4.10 -3.27
CA ALA A 29 0.73 -5.41 -3.59
C ALA A 29 0.98 -5.57 -5.09
N LYS A 30 0.03 -5.17 -5.94
CA LYS A 30 0.17 -5.21 -7.41
C LYS A 30 1.23 -4.24 -7.92
N ILE A 31 1.33 -3.04 -7.36
CA ILE A 31 2.37 -2.05 -7.72
C ILE A 31 3.75 -2.61 -7.38
N LEU A 32 3.93 -3.17 -6.19
CA LEU A 32 5.20 -3.77 -5.76
C LEU A 32 5.55 -5.02 -6.58
N GLN A 33 4.55 -5.79 -7.02
CA GLN A 33 4.76 -6.88 -7.98
C GLN A 33 5.24 -6.35 -9.33
N CYS A 34 4.62 -5.30 -9.87
CA CYS A 34 5.02 -4.69 -11.14
C CYS A 34 6.42 -4.08 -11.04
N MET A 35 6.76 -3.39 -9.94
CA MET A 35 8.11 -2.89 -9.65
C MET A 35 9.18 -3.97 -9.83
N LYS A 36 8.93 -5.18 -9.28
CA LYS A 36 9.86 -6.32 -9.41
C LYS A 36 9.93 -6.91 -10.81
N GLN A 37 8.89 -6.77 -11.63
CA GLN A 37 8.76 -7.45 -12.93
C GLN A 37 9.07 -6.56 -14.14
N THR A 38 8.81 -5.26 -14.06
CA THR A 38 8.78 -4.36 -15.24
C THR A 38 9.75 -3.17 -15.14
N GLY A 39 10.48 -3.02 -14.03
CA GLY A 39 11.33 -1.85 -13.80
C GLY A 39 10.54 -0.58 -13.45
N LEU A 40 9.25 -0.70 -13.10
CA LEU A 40 8.43 0.39 -12.57
C LEU A 40 9.12 1.01 -11.35
N THR A 41 9.37 2.32 -11.36
CA THR A 41 9.93 3.04 -10.21
C THR A 41 8.81 3.49 -9.27
N VAL A 42 8.88 3.10 -8.00
CA VAL A 42 7.89 3.45 -6.99
C VAL A 42 8.42 4.58 -6.09
N LEU A 43 7.64 5.63 -5.94
CA LEU A 43 7.93 6.78 -5.09
C LEU A 43 6.88 6.86 -3.97
N PRO A 44 7.23 6.46 -2.72
CA PRO A 44 6.31 6.60 -1.61
C PRO A 44 6.25 8.06 -1.13
N VAL A 45 5.04 8.54 -0.86
CA VAL A 45 4.77 9.81 -0.19
C VAL A 45 4.09 9.48 1.14
N PHE A 46 4.71 9.87 2.25
CA PHE A 46 4.17 9.65 3.58
C PHE A 46 3.37 10.88 4.01
N TYR A 47 2.05 10.79 3.91
CA TYR A 47 1.11 11.87 4.19
C TYR A 47 0.58 11.77 5.61
N TYR A 48 1.11 12.61 6.50
CA TYR A 48 0.81 12.63 7.94
C TYR A 48 1.00 11.28 8.66
N VAL A 49 1.87 10.41 8.14
CA VAL A 49 2.24 9.15 8.81
C VAL A 49 3.76 9.02 8.81
N ASN A 50 4.34 8.51 9.91
CA ASN A 50 5.77 8.26 9.95
C ASN A 50 6.11 7.01 9.10
N PRO A 51 7.16 7.04 8.26
CA PRO A 51 7.64 5.84 7.57
C PRO A 51 7.81 4.61 8.46
N SER A 52 8.26 4.77 9.71
CA SER A 52 8.41 3.66 10.65
C SER A 52 7.09 2.98 11.00
N VAL A 53 5.99 3.73 11.05
CA VAL A 53 4.65 3.19 11.32
C VAL A 53 4.20 2.28 10.19
N VAL A 54 4.44 2.69 8.94
CA VAL A 54 4.17 1.87 7.76
C VAL A 54 5.08 0.64 7.71
N GLN A 55 6.39 0.83 7.93
CA GLN A 55 7.40 -0.23 7.83
C GLN A 55 7.25 -1.30 8.90
N ASN A 56 6.89 -0.92 10.11
CA ASN A 56 6.75 -1.83 11.25
C ASN A 56 5.28 -2.24 11.51
N GLN A 57 4.35 -1.76 10.68
CA GLN A 57 2.90 -2.01 10.80
C GLN A 57 2.38 -1.72 12.22
N THR A 58 2.72 -0.56 12.78
CA THR A 58 2.28 -0.13 14.13
C THR A 58 1.10 0.84 14.04
N GLU A 59 0.59 1.29 15.20
CA GLU A 59 -0.45 2.33 15.30
C GLU A 59 -1.65 2.06 14.36
N THR A 60 -2.05 3.03 13.54
CA THR A 60 -3.21 2.91 12.64
C THR A 60 -3.07 1.76 11.64
N PHE A 61 -1.85 1.39 11.25
CA PHE A 61 -1.63 0.22 10.40
C PHE A 61 -1.93 -1.07 11.19
N ALA A 62 -1.45 -1.22 12.42
CA ALA A 62 -1.75 -2.38 13.27
C ALA A 62 -3.27 -2.58 13.44
N GLU A 63 -3.99 -1.50 13.74
CA GLU A 63 -5.45 -1.52 13.87
C GLU A 63 -6.15 -1.94 12.58
N ALA A 64 -5.71 -1.41 11.44
CA ALA A 64 -6.26 -1.77 10.15
C ALA A 64 -6.02 -3.24 9.79
N PHE A 65 -4.83 -3.78 10.06
CA PHE A 65 -4.51 -5.18 9.82
C PHE A 65 -5.36 -6.12 10.70
N ALA A 66 -5.47 -5.84 11.99
CA ALA A 66 -6.35 -6.61 12.90
C ALA A 66 -7.80 -6.62 12.40
N LYS A 67 -8.31 -5.47 11.94
CA LYS A 67 -9.67 -5.37 11.37
C LYS A 67 -9.86 -6.26 10.12
N HIS A 68 -8.85 -6.36 9.25
CA HIS A 68 -8.95 -7.22 8.07
C HIS A 68 -8.87 -8.71 8.42
N GLU A 69 -8.17 -9.09 9.48
CA GLU A 69 -8.10 -10.48 9.97
C GLU A 69 -9.44 -10.93 10.58
N ASP A 70 -10.12 -10.04 11.30
CA ASP A 70 -11.41 -10.30 11.94
C ASP A 70 -12.58 -10.38 10.94
N ASP A 71 -12.43 -9.81 9.74
CA ASP A 71 -13.42 -9.90 8.65
C ASP A 71 -12.80 -10.51 7.37
N PRO A 72 -12.68 -11.84 7.31
CA PRO A 72 -12.11 -12.53 6.15
C PRO A 72 -13.01 -12.48 4.91
N LYS A 73 -14.27 -12.00 5.02
CA LYS A 73 -15.22 -11.92 3.89
C LYS A 73 -15.27 -10.55 3.21
N LEU A 74 -14.52 -9.58 3.71
CA LEU A 74 -14.44 -8.22 3.16
C LEU A 74 -13.07 -7.93 2.55
#